data_AF-A0AAC9B1G5-F1
#
_entry.id   AF-A0AAC9B1G5-F1
#
_cell.length_a   1.000
_cell.length_b   1.000
_cell.length_c   1.000
_cell.angle_alpha   90.00
_cell.angle_beta   90.00
_cell.angle_gamma   90.00
#
_symmetry.space_group_name_H-M   'P 1'
#
loop_
_entity.id
_entity.type
_entity.pdbx_description
1 polymer ?
#
loop_
_entity_poly.entity_id
_entity_poly.type
_entity_poly.pdbx_seq_one_letter_code
_entity_poly.pdbx_strand_id
1 'polypeptide(L)'
;MPSLTFLLILLVVRFVFAMISYGAGVAGGFFMPILAVGALIGAIVGNVLYSAHLLDFSFVNNLIIFSMAAYFAGISKAPFTAIMLITELVGSMRNFMPLAFVVLVAYLVVDLTNGAPIYESLAERLATFKQLPIFKGRNEQIQIPVYAQSLVEDQQVRRIEWPKDSILATIRRGSHEIVPSGDTLIIAGDLLIFTVFSDNSGKIRTKLIALTQLLTENG
;
A
#
# COMPACT_ATOMS: atom_id res chain seq x y z
N MET A 1 22.84 -20.42 31.74
CA MET A 1 21.93 -19.56 30.95
C MET A 1 21.83 -18.19 31.60
N PRO A 2 21.54 -17.13 30.84
CA PRO A 2 21.15 -15.85 31.43
C PRO A 2 19.96 -16.05 32.39
N SER A 3 19.86 -15.23 33.43
CA SER A 3 18.73 -15.31 34.35
C SER A 3 17.43 -14.92 33.63
N LEU A 4 16.32 -15.58 33.96
CA LEU A 4 15.01 -15.31 33.37
C LEU A 4 14.62 -13.84 33.56
N THR A 5 14.88 -13.28 34.74
CA THR A 5 14.65 -11.87 35.06
C THR A 5 15.41 -10.94 34.12
N PHE A 6 16.68 -11.24 33.81
CA PHE A 6 17.47 -10.45 32.89
C PHE A 6 16.90 -10.50 31.46
N LEU A 7 16.47 -11.68 30.98
CA LEU A 7 15.86 -11.83 29.66
C LEU A 7 14.56 -11.05 29.53
N LEU A 8 13.71 -11.07 30.57
CA LEU A 8 12.46 -10.31 30.60
C LEU A 8 12.71 -8.80 30.58
N ILE A 9 13.66 -8.31 31.38
CA ILE A 9 14.07 -6.90 31.37
C ILE A 9 14.58 -6.52 29.98
N LEU A 10 15.45 -7.35 29.40
CA LEU A 10 16.05 -7.09 28.09
C LEU A 10 14.98 -7.09 26.98
N LEU A 11 13.97 -7.96 27.05
CA LEU A 11 12.84 -7.98 26.12
C LEU A 11 12.07 -6.66 26.16
N VAL A 12 11.68 -6.21 27.35
CA VAL A 12 10.94 -4.95 27.52
C VAL A 12 11.77 -3.77 27.02
N VAL A 13 13.03 -3.68 27.43
CA VAL A 13 13.93 -2.61 27.00
C VAL A 13 14.08 -2.61 25.47
N ARG A 14 14.36 -3.77 24.85
CA ARG A 14 14.52 -3.88 23.39
C ARG A 14 13.25 -3.53 22.65
N PHE A 15 12.10 -3.97 23.14
CA PHE A 15 10.81 -3.66 22.52
C PHE A 15 10.50 -2.15 22.57
N VAL A 16 10.70 -1.50 23.72
CA VAL A 16 10.48 -0.06 23.87
C VAL A 16 11.47 0.75 23.01
N PHE A 17 12.76 0.40 23.04
CA PHE A 17 13.75 1.07 22.20
C PHE A 17 13.46 0.87 20.71
N ALA A 18 13.00 -0.31 20.29
CA ALA A 18 12.61 -0.55 18.90
C ALA A 18 11.46 0.38 18.46
N MET A 19 10.44 0.55 19.31
CA MET A 19 9.33 1.48 19.04
C MET A 19 9.81 2.93 18.95
N ILE A 20 10.69 3.38 19.86
CA ILE A 20 11.23 4.74 19.86
C ILE A 20 12.09 4.98 18.60
N SER A 21 13.01 4.06 18.29
CA SER A 21 13.89 4.19 17.12
C SER A 21 13.12 4.17 15.81
N TYR A 22 12.09 3.33 15.70
CA TYR A 22 11.23 3.30 14.52
C TYR A 22 10.35 4.55 14.41
N GLY A 23 9.80 5.02 15.54
CA GLY A 23 8.99 6.23 15.60
C GLY A 23 9.77 7.52 15.30
N ALA A 24 11.09 7.52 15.48
CA ALA A 24 11.96 8.67 15.21
C ALA A 24 12.13 8.98 13.71
N GLY A 25 11.62 8.15 12.79
CA GLY A 25 11.64 8.42 11.36
C GLY A 25 13.02 8.40 10.70
N VAL A 26 14.04 7.91 11.41
CA VAL A 26 15.40 7.73 10.88
C VAL A 26 15.37 6.61 9.83
N ALA A 27 16.13 6.78 8.74
CA ALA A 27 16.31 5.74 7.73
C ALA A 27 16.92 4.48 8.36
N GLY A 28 16.07 3.52 8.70
CA GLY A 28 16.44 2.28 9.37
C GLY A 28 15.40 1.20 9.13
N GLY A 29 15.84 -0.04 8.96
CA GLY A 29 14.95 -1.19 8.81
C GLY A 29 14.40 -1.66 10.16
N PHE A 30 13.11 -1.98 10.22
CA PHE A 30 12.49 -2.58 11.42
C PHE A 30 12.83 -4.08 11.58
N PHE A 31 13.48 -4.66 10.57
CA PHE A 31 13.76 -6.07 10.45
C PHE A 31 14.62 -6.65 11.59
N MET A 32 15.78 -6.04 11.87
CA MET A 32 16.67 -6.52 12.95
C MET A 32 16.03 -6.42 14.35
N PRO A 33 15.36 -5.32 14.74
CA PRO A 33 14.64 -5.24 16.00
C PRO A 33 13.61 -6.36 16.20
N ILE A 34 12.83 -6.68 15.15
CA ILE A 34 11.85 -7.78 15.19
C ILE A 34 12.54 -9.11 15.47
N LEU A 35 13.62 -9.43 14.75
CA LEU A 35 14.35 -10.68 14.96
C LEU A 35 14.91 -10.77 16.38
N ALA A 36 15.44 -9.68 16.93
CA ALA A 36 15.94 -9.65 18.31
C ALA A 36 14.84 -9.92 19.33
N VAL A 37 13.64 -9.35 19.14
CA VAL A 37 12.47 -9.62 20.00
C VAL A 37 12.05 -11.07 19.90
N GLY A 38 11.95 -11.63 18.69
CA GLY A 38 11.64 -13.05 18.49
C GLY A 38 12.66 -14.00 19.14
N ALA A 39 13.95 -13.66 19.05
CA ALA A 39 15.02 -14.41 19.70
C ALA A 39 14.88 -14.42 21.23
N LEU A 40 14.56 -13.27 21.82
CA LEU A 40 14.37 -13.13 23.26
C LEU A 40 13.15 -13.90 23.74
N ILE A 41 12.04 -13.86 23.00
CA ILE A 41 10.85 -14.68 23.29
C ILE A 41 11.22 -16.17 23.29
N GLY A 42 11.93 -16.64 22.26
CA GLY A 42 12.37 -18.04 22.20
C GLY A 42 13.34 -18.42 23.32
N ALA A 43 14.24 -17.52 23.72
CA ALA A 43 15.16 -17.75 24.83
C ALA A 43 14.43 -17.84 26.17
N ILE A 44 13.41 -17.00 26.40
CA ILE A 44 12.55 -17.04 27.58
C ILE A 44 11.78 -18.35 27.64
N VAL A 45 11.09 -18.71 26.55
CA VAL A 45 10.31 -19.96 26.48
C VAL A 45 11.22 -21.17 26.68
N GLY A 46 12.38 -21.21 26.03
CA GLY A 46 13.35 -22.29 26.18
C GLY A 46 13.91 -22.40 27.60
N ASN A 47 14.18 -21.26 28.27
CA ASN A 47 14.63 -21.25 29.66
C ASN A 47 13.56 -21.80 30.60
N VAL A 48 12.30 -21.38 30.42
CA VAL A 48 11.15 -21.88 31.21
C VAL A 48 10.96 -23.38 31.02
N LEU A 49 10.97 -23.87 29.77
CA LEU A 49 10.80 -25.29 29.47
C LEU A 49 11.95 -26.15 30.03
N TYR A 50 13.19 -25.64 29.95
CA TYR A 50 14.34 -26.31 30.54
C TYR A 50 14.24 -26.36 32.07
N SER A 51 13.92 -25.25 32.73
CA SER A 51 13.73 -25.21 34.19
C SER A 51 12.57 -26.11 34.67
N ALA A 52 11.53 -26.25 33.85
CA ALA A 52 10.41 -27.17 34.10
C ALA A 52 10.73 -28.64 33.80
N HIS A 53 11.96 -28.97 33.38
CA HIS A 53 12.37 -30.33 32.98
C HIS A 53 11.54 -30.92 31.83
N LEU A 54 10.94 -30.06 30.99
CA LEU A 54 10.14 -30.46 29.82
C LEU A 54 10.97 -30.56 28.54
N LEU A 55 12.19 -30.02 28.54
CA LEU A 55 13.03 -29.90 27.36
C LEU A 55 14.51 -29.90 27.73
N ASP A 56 15.31 -30.67 26.99
CA ASP A 56 16.77 -30.66 27.15
C ASP A 56 17.37 -29.34 26.64
N PHE A 57 18.46 -28.94 27.30
CA PHE A 57 19.21 -27.73 26.97
C PHE A 57 19.63 -27.65 25.50
N SER A 58 19.90 -28.80 24.87
CA SER A 58 20.30 -28.92 23.46
C SER A 58 19.27 -28.33 22.48
N PHE A 59 17.99 -28.27 22.85
CA PHE A 59 16.91 -27.76 21.99
C PHE A 59 16.61 -26.27 22.20
N VAL A 60 17.18 -25.60 23.21
CA VAL A 60 16.88 -24.19 23.48
C VAL A 60 17.30 -23.29 22.32
N ASN A 61 18.45 -23.57 21.69
CA ASN A 61 18.88 -22.83 20.51
C ASN A 61 17.91 -22.99 19.33
N ASN A 62 17.31 -24.18 19.16
CA ASN A 62 16.30 -24.41 18.13
C ASN A 62 15.05 -23.56 18.39
N LEU A 63 14.60 -23.47 19.65
CA LEU A 63 13.46 -22.63 20.03
C LEU A 63 13.71 -21.14 19.78
N ILE A 64 14.93 -20.64 20.04
CA ILE A 64 15.33 -19.28 19.71
C ILE A 64 15.18 -19.04 18.20
N ILE A 65 15.77 -19.91 17.37
CA ILE A 65 15.73 -19.82 15.91
C ILE A 65 14.29 -19.87 15.39
N PHE A 66 13.48 -20.80 15.88
CA PHE A 66 12.09 -20.95 15.46
C PHE A 66 11.26 -19.72 15.83
N SER A 67 11.46 -19.18 17.03
CA SER A 67 10.74 -17.98 17.50
C SER A 67 11.15 -16.72 16.73
N MET A 68 12.41 -16.60 16.33
CA MET A 68 12.87 -15.52 15.43
C MET A 68 12.10 -15.53 14.11
N ALA A 69 12.04 -16.69 13.45
CA ALA A 69 11.34 -16.85 12.17
C ALA A 69 9.84 -16.62 12.30
N ALA A 70 9.22 -17.24 13.31
CA ALA A 70 7.79 -17.19 13.53
C ALA A 70 7.32 -15.76 13.84
N TYR A 71 8.08 -15.03 14.66
CA TYR A 71 7.76 -13.64 14.98
C TYR A 71 7.88 -12.73 13.76
N PHE A 72 8.92 -12.90 12.94
CA PHE A 72 9.06 -12.15 11.69
C PHE A 72 7.97 -12.50 10.68
N ALA A 73 7.63 -13.79 10.52
CA ALA A 73 6.54 -14.22 9.65
C ALA A 73 5.18 -13.66 10.07
N GLY A 74 4.90 -13.63 11.38
CA GLY A 74 3.67 -13.07 11.92
C GLY A 74 3.53 -11.58 11.62
N ILE A 75 4.60 -10.79 11.79
CA ILE A 75 4.53 -9.33 11.57
C ILE A 75 4.54 -8.97 10.08
N SER A 76 5.35 -9.66 9.29
CA SER A 76 5.48 -9.37 7.85
C SER A 76 4.39 -10.01 6.99
N LYS A 77 3.68 -11.02 7.52
CA LYS A 77 2.84 -11.94 6.74
C LYS A 77 3.54 -12.57 5.54
N ALA A 78 4.87 -12.76 5.62
CA ALA A 78 5.70 -13.37 4.59
C ALA A 78 6.39 -14.66 5.11
N PRO A 79 5.66 -15.78 5.26
CA PRO A 79 6.18 -16.99 5.92
C PRO A 79 7.36 -17.64 5.18
N PHE A 80 7.32 -17.74 3.85
CA PHE A 80 8.42 -18.33 3.09
C PHE A 80 9.69 -17.49 3.14
N THR A 81 9.56 -16.16 3.08
CA THR A 81 10.68 -15.22 3.25
C THR A 81 11.31 -15.38 4.63
N ALA A 82 10.49 -15.50 5.68
CA ALA A 82 10.98 -15.71 7.04
C ALA A 82 11.75 -17.01 7.20
N ILE A 83 11.25 -18.11 6.62
CA ILE A 83 11.92 -19.42 6.67
C ILE A 83 13.27 -19.33 5.96
N MET A 84 13.30 -18.90 4.69
CA MET A 84 14.51 -18.82 3.88
C MET A 84 15.57 -17.95 4.57
N LEU A 85 15.18 -16.77 5.01
CA LEU A 85 16.08 -15.83 5.67
C LEU A 85 16.70 -16.42 6.94
N ILE A 86 15.91 -17.09 7.78
CA ILE A 86 16.45 -17.63 9.04
C ILE A 86 17.36 -18.82 8.76
N THR A 87 17.01 -19.64 7.77
CA THR A 87 17.89 -20.74 7.36
C THR A 87 19.21 -20.25 6.77
N GLU A 88 19.20 -19.12 6.05
CA GLU A 88 20.42 -18.46 5.57
C GLU A 88 21.25 -17.88 6.72
N LEU A 89 20.63 -17.16 7.67
CA LEU A 89 21.34 -16.54 8.80
C LEU A 89 21.96 -17.57 9.75
N VAL A 90 21.30 -18.71 9.96
CA VAL A 90 21.82 -19.82 10.77
C VAL A 90 22.84 -20.66 9.98
N GLY A 91 22.79 -20.64 8.66
CA GLY A 91 23.67 -21.42 7.78
C GLY A 91 23.40 -22.92 7.83
N SER A 92 22.19 -23.34 8.21
CA SER A 92 21.83 -24.76 8.33
C SER A 92 20.36 -25.03 8.02
N MET A 93 20.11 -26.08 7.24
CA MET A 93 18.78 -26.58 6.89
C MET A 93 18.33 -27.77 7.74
N ARG A 94 19.11 -28.18 8.75
CA ARG A 94 18.87 -29.40 9.53
C ARG A 94 17.47 -29.44 10.18
N ASN A 95 16.95 -28.28 10.57
CA ASN A 95 15.66 -28.14 11.26
C ASN A 95 14.60 -27.46 10.38
N PHE A 96 14.69 -27.60 9.06
CA PHE A 96 13.78 -26.92 8.12
C PHE A 96 12.31 -27.27 8.36
N MET A 97 11.98 -28.56 8.49
CA MET A 97 10.60 -29.02 8.66
C MET A 97 9.93 -28.49 9.95
N PRO A 98 10.53 -28.61 11.15
CA PRO A 98 9.94 -28.03 12.36
C PRO A 98 9.91 -26.49 12.33
N LEU A 99 10.91 -25.84 11.74
CA LEU A 99 10.91 -24.39 11.53
C LEU A 99 9.71 -23.94 10.70
N ALA A 100 9.50 -24.57 9.54
CA ALA A 100 8.41 -24.25 8.64
C ALA A 100 7.04 -24.46 9.31
N PHE A 101 6.90 -25.53 10.09
CA PHE A 101 5.68 -25.79 10.85
C PHE A 101 5.36 -24.67 11.84
N VAL A 102 6.32 -24.27 12.68
CA VAL A 102 6.11 -23.19 13.67
C VAL A 102 5.80 -21.86 12.99
N VAL A 103 6.49 -21.55 11.89
CA VAL A 103 6.24 -20.35 11.09
C VAL A 103 4.83 -20.32 10.52
N LEU A 104 4.37 -21.43 9.94
CA LEU A 104 3.02 -21.52 9.39
C LEU A 104 1.95 -21.41 10.47
N VAL A 105 2.15 -22.03 11.63
CA VAL A 105 1.24 -21.90 12.78
C VAL A 105 1.17 -20.43 13.23
N ALA A 106 2.30 -19.75 13.37
CA ALA A 106 2.31 -18.33 13.75
C ALA A 106 1.60 -17.45 12.70
N TYR A 107 1.83 -17.71 11.41
CA TYR A 107 1.13 -17.03 10.33
C TYR A 107 -0.39 -17.23 10.41
N LEU A 108 -0.84 -18.47 10.59
CA LEU A 108 -2.27 -18.79 10.71
C LEU A 108 -2.91 -18.10 11.92
N VAL A 109 -2.23 -18.08 13.08
CA VAL A 109 -2.73 -17.38 14.27
C VAL A 109 -2.91 -15.89 13.97
N VAL A 110 -1.94 -15.24 13.33
CA VAL A 110 -2.05 -13.82 12.97
C VAL A 110 -3.19 -13.59 11.97
N ASP A 111 -3.33 -14.47 10.97
CA ASP A 111 -4.36 -14.38 9.96
C ASP A 111 -5.78 -14.52 10.56
N LEU A 112 -5.97 -15.46 11.49
CA LEU A 112 -7.22 -15.63 12.24
C LEU A 112 -7.55 -14.43 13.13
N THR A 113 -6.54 -13.70 13.61
CA THR A 113 -6.73 -12.46 14.38
C THR A 113 -6.91 -11.21 13.51
N ASN A 114 -7.03 -11.36 12.17
CA ASN A 114 -7.09 -10.26 11.20
C ASN A 114 -5.92 -9.27 11.31
N GLY A 115 -4.71 -9.74 11.65
CA GLY A 115 -3.53 -8.90 11.64
C GLY A 115 -3.17 -8.46 10.22
N ALA A 116 -2.97 -7.17 9.98
CA ALA A 116 -2.50 -6.66 8.69
C ALA A 116 -0.97 -6.74 8.57
N PRO A 117 -0.41 -6.99 7.37
CA PRO A 117 1.03 -6.93 7.16
C PRO A 117 1.57 -5.54 7.51
N ILE A 118 2.69 -5.48 8.22
CA ILE A 118 3.29 -4.20 8.64
C ILE A 118 3.67 -3.30 7.46
N TYR A 119 4.16 -3.88 6.37
CA TYR A 119 4.58 -3.13 5.18
C TYR A 119 3.40 -2.49 4.46
N GLU A 120 2.27 -3.20 4.36
CA GLU A 120 1.02 -2.65 3.81
C GLU A 120 0.47 -1.54 4.70
N SER A 121 0.44 -1.78 6.02
CA SER A 121 0.00 -0.80 7.01
C SER A 121 0.84 0.50 6.95
N LEU A 122 2.14 0.37 6.69
CA LEU A 122 3.02 1.51 6.50
C LEU A 122 2.77 2.20 5.16
N ALA A 123 2.61 1.43 4.08
CA ALA A 123 2.32 1.97 2.75
C ALA A 123 1.01 2.78 2.73
N GLU A 124 -0.04 2.31 3.40
CA GLU A 124 -1.31 3.03 3.54
C GLU A 124 -1.14 4.37 4.29
N ARG A 125 -0.35 4.38 5.36
CA ARG A 125 -0.02 5.61 6.11
C ARG A 125 0.76 6.61 5.25
N LEU A 126 1.66 6.12 4.39
CA LEU A 126 2.40 6.97 3.45
C LEU A 126 1.50 7.48 2.31
N ALA A 127 0.60 6.65 1.79
CA ALA A 127 -0.37 7.03 0.77
C ALA A 127 -1.35 8.12 1.23
N THR A 128 -1.47 8.34 2.54
CA THR A 128 -2.24 9.45 3.10
C THR A 128 -1.60 10.82 2.79
N PHE A 129 -0.30 10.89 2.42
CA PHE A 129 0.31 12.07 1.81
C PHE A 129 -0.10 12.17 0.33
N LYS A 130 -1.01 13.10 0.03
CA LYS A 130 -1.79 13.26 -1.24
C LYS A 130 -2.94 12.27 -1.40
N GLN A 131 -3.99 12.48 -0.60
CA GLN A 131 -5.34 12.34 -1.15
C GLN A 131 -5.51 13.40 -2.26
N LEU A 132 -5.03 13.10 -3.47
CA LEU A 132 -5.73 13.60 -4.65
C LEU A 132 -7.18 13.13 -4.51
N PRO A 133 -8.18 13.95 -4.84
CA PRO A 133 -9.58 13.56 -4.70
C PRO A 133 -9.80 12.24 -5.45
N ILE A 134 -9.93 11.13 -4.70
CA ILE A 134 -10.32 9.83 -5.24
C ILE A 134 -11.84 9.91 -5.36
N PHE A 135 -12.29 10.37 -6.51
CA PHE A 135 -13.70 10.48 -6.80
C PHE A 135 -14.32 9.07 -6.85
N LYS A 136 -15.26 8.80 -5.95
CA LYS A 136 -16.01 7.53 -5.89
C LYS A 136 -17.20 7.60 -6.86
N GLY A 137 -17.30 6.67 -7.81
CA GLY A 137 -18.45 6.55 -8.72
C GLY A 137 -18.15 5.66 -9.94
N ARG A 138 -19.17 5.36 -10.77
CA ARG A 138 -18.93 4.83 -12.13
C ARG A 138 -18.47 6.00 -12.99
N ASN A 139 -17.28 5.87 -13.58
CA ASN A 139 -16.79 6.82 -14.57
C ASN A 139 -17.59 6.63 -15.86
N GLU A 140 -18.34 7.65 -16.25
CA GLU A 140 -18.98 7.71 -17.56
C GLU A 140 -18.10 8.53 -18.49
N GLN A 141 -17.78 7.98 -19.66
CA GLN A 141 -17.08 8.71 -20.71
C GLN A 141 -18.08 9.36 -21.64
N ILE A 142 -18.03 10.70 -21.72
CA ILE A 142 -18.89 11.49 -22.59
C ILE A 142 -18.03 12.01 -23.75
N GLN A 143 -18.44 11.70 -24.97
CA GLN A 143 -17.76 12.16 -26.19
C GLN A 143 -18.61 13.22 -26.87
N ILE A 144 -18.01 14.39 -27.13
CA ILE A 144 -18.73 15.54 -27.66
C ILE A 144 -17.92 16.15 -28.81
N PRO A 145 -18.50 16.24 -30.02
CA PRO A 145 -17.84 16.88 -31.15
C PRO A 145 -17.85 18.40 -30.97
N VAL A 146 -16.78 19.04 -31.42
CA VAL A 146 -16.65 20.50 -31.50
C VAL A 146 -17.17 20.94 -32.86
N TYR A 147 -18.24 21.74 -32.87
CA TYR A 147 -18.77 22.34 -34.09
C TYR A 147 -18.02 23.64 -34.42
N ALA A 148 -17.99 23.99 -35.71
CA ALA A 148 -17.51 25.30 -36.13
C ALA A 148 -18.38 26.40 -35.51
N GLN A 149 -17.75 27.53 -35.18
CA GLN A 149 -18.35 28.69 -34.50
C GLN A 149 -18.89 28.36 -33.09
N SER A 150 -18.29 27.36 -32.44
CA SER A 150 -18.56 27.06 -31.03
C SER A 150 -17.68 27.90 -30.11
N LEU A 151 -18.10 28.08 -28.86
CA LEU A 151 -17.38 28.87 -27.86
C LEU A 151 -15.97 28.35 -27.56
N VAL A 152 -15.70 27.08 -27.86
CA VAL A 152 -14.43 26.42 -27.59
C VAL A 152 -13.51 26.35 -28.81
N GLU A 153 -13.98 26.72 -30.00
CA GLU A 153 -13.14 26.79 -31.20
C GLU A 153 -12.04 27.85 -31.02
N ASP A 154 -10.81 27.50 -31.42
CA ASP A 154 -9.61 28.33 -31.31
C ASP A 154 -9.30 28.80 -29.88
N GLN A 155 -9.87 28.13 -28.88
CA GLN A 155 -9.54 28.33 -27.48
C GLN A 155 -8.54 27.29 -27.00
N GLN A 156 -7.67 27.73 -26.11
CA GLN A 156 -6.82 26.84 -25.34
C GLN A 156 -7.64 26.17 -24.23
N VAL A 157 -7.35 24.91 -23.93
CA VAL A 157 -8.04 24.14 -22.89
C VAL A 157 -8.09 24.88 -21.55
N ARG A 158 -7.04 25.62 -21.16
CA ARG A 158 -7.02 26.38 -19.90
C ARG A 158 -7.94 27.60 -19.85
N ARG A 159 -8.38 28.13 -20.99
CA ARG A 159 -9.20 29.35 -21.08
C ARG A 159 -10.69 29.06 -20.92
N ILE A 160 -11.08 27.79 -20.96
CA ILE A 160 -12.47 27.36 -20.89
C ILE A 160 -12.79 27.00 -19.44
N GLU A 161 -13.90 27.54 -18.94
CA GLU A 161 -14.45 27.15 -17.65
C GLU A 161 -15.20 25.83 -17.77
N TRP A 162 -14.46 24.73 -17.61
CA TRP A 162 -15.05 23.39 -17.63
C TRP A 162 -16.01 23.18 -16.45
N PRO A 163 -17.13 22.47 -16.66
CA PRO A 163 -18.03 22.10 -15.57
C PRO A 163 -17.28 21.39 -14.45
N LYS A 164 -17.60 21.74 -13.20
CA LYS A 164 -17.14 21.00 -12.02
C LYS A 164 -17.52 19.52 -12.16
N ASP A 165 -16.67 18.63 -11.67
CA ASP A 165 -16.81 17.17 -11.76
C ASP A 165 -16.70 16.60 -13.19
N SER A 166 -16.06 17.34 -14.10
CA SER A 166 -15.66 16.85 -15.43
C SER A 166 -14.16 17.02 -15.65
N ILE A 167 -13.53 16.04 -16.28
CA ILE A 167 -12.12 16.08 -16.67
C ILE A 167 -12.04 15.81 -18.17
N LEU A 168 -11.49 16.75 -18.94
CA LEU A 168 -11.13 16.51 -20.34
C LEU A 168 -9.93 15.56 -20.37
N ALA A 169 -10.17 14.29 -20.69
CA ALA A 169 -9.16 13.25 -20.64
C ALA A 169 -8.37 13.15 -21.96
N THR A 170 -9.07 13.32 -23.09
CA THR A 170 -8.49 13.13 -24.42
C THR A 170 -9.22 13.99 -25.43
N ILE A 171 -8.49 14.49 -26.42
CA ILE A 171 -9.04 15.10 -27.63
C ILE A 171 -8.73 14.16 -28.79
N ARG A 172 -9.74 13.70 -29.52
CA ARG A 172 -9.55 12.94 -30.75
C ARG A 172 -9.71 13.86 -31.95
N ARG A 173 -8.66 13.97 -32.75
CA ARG A 173 -8.61 14.78 -33.97
C ARG A 173 -8.43 13.86 -35.17
N GLY A 174 -9.54 13.53 -35.82
CA GLY A 174 -9.57 12.47 -36.84
C GLY A 174 -9.16 11.12 -36.24
N SER A 175 -8.02 10.57 -36.69
CA SER A 175 -7.46 9.29 -36.21
C SER A 175 -6.47 9.43 -35.04
N HIS A 176 -6.13 10.65 -34.63
CA HIS A 176 -5.13 10.87 -33.58
C HIS A 176 -5.81 11.13 -32.24
N GLU A 177 -5.27 10.51 -31.18
CA GLU A 177 -5.63 10.82 -29.79
C GLU A 177 -4.56 11.71 -29.16
N ILE A 178 -5.00 12.81 -28.59
CA ILE A 178 -4.16 13.86 -28.02
C ILE A 178 -4.48 13.94 -26.53
N VAL A 179 -3.45 13.82 -25.67
CA VAL A 179 -3.58 14.13 -24.25
C VAL A 179 -3.44 15.65 -24.09
N PRO A 180 -4.51 16.35 -23.70
CA PRO A 180 -4.51 17.81 -23.70
C PRO A 180 -3.70 18.37 -22.53
N SER A 181 -2.90 19.39 -22.81
CA SER A 181 -2.33 20.32 -21.83
C SER A 181 -3.14 21.61 -21.82
N GLY A 182 -2.87 22.49 -20.83
CA GLY A 182 -3.54 23.79 -20.77
C GLY A 182 -3.36 24.66 -22.02
N ASP A 183 -2.27 24.46 -22.78
CA ASP A 183 -1.95 25.18 -24.02
C ASP A 183 -2.52 24.51 -25.28
N THR A 184 -3.09 23.31 -25.17
CA THR A 184 -3.67 22.61 -26.32
C THR A 184 -4.81 23.44 -26.91
N LEU A 185 -4.71 23.74 -28.21
CA LEU A 185 -5.73 24.46 -28.97
C LEU A 185 -6.79 23.48 -29.46
N ILE A 186 -8.05 23.81 -29.19
CA ILE A 186 -9.23 23.06 -29.66
C ILE A 186 -9.64 23.61 -31.02
N ILE A 187 -9.92 22.72 -31.97
CA ILE A 187 -10.37 23.10 -33.31
C ILE A 187 -11.72 22.46 -33.64
N ALA A 188 -12.45 23.05 -34.59
CA ALA A 188 -13.65 22.42 -35.13
C ALA A 188 -13.35 21.03 -35.70
N GLY A 189 -14.24 20.07 -35.42
CA GLY A 189 -14.07 18.67 -35.77
C GLY A 189 -13.31 17.83 -34.73
N ASP A 190 -12.75 18.45 -33.69
CA ASP A 190 -12.24 17.70 -32.54
C ASP A 190 -13.38 16.97 -31.82
N LEU A 191 -13.10 15.77 -31.33
CA LEU A 191 -13.98 15.02 -30.44
C LEU A 191 -13.40 15.05 -29.03
N LEU A 192 -14.03 15.81 -28.15
CA LEU A 192 -13.61 15.95 -26.76
C LEU A 192 -14.15 14.79 -25.93
N ILE A 193 -13.27 14.07 -25.26
CA ILE A 193 -13.60 12.92 -24.43
C ILE A 193 -13.45 13.32 -22.97
N PHE A 194 -14.59 13.46 -22.29
CA PHE A 194 -14.66 13.80 -20.88
C PHE A 194 -14.89 12.56 -20.03
N THR A 195 -14.21 12.50 -18.89
CA THR A 195 -14.57 11.59 -17.81
C THR A 195 -15.42 12.35 -16.80
N VAL A 196 -16.61 11.82 -16.51
CA VAL A 196 -17.61 12.45 -15.64
C VAL A 196 -18.14 11.41 -14.64
N PHE A 197 -18.50 11.86 -13.43
CA PHE A 197 -19.09 10.98 -12.41
C PHE A 197 -20.60 10.81 -12.63
N SER A 198 -21.07 9.56 -12.56
CA SER A 198 -22.43 9.14 -12.95
C SER A 198 -23.58 9.91 -12.29
N ASP A 199 -23.40 10.37 -11.05
CA ASP A 199 -24.50 10.94 -10.25
C ASP A 199 -25.03 12.27 -10.81
N ASN A 200 -24.29 12.90 -11.74
CA ASN A 200 -24.68 14.17 -12.36
C ASN A 200 -24.36 14.23 -13.87
N SER A 201 -24.11 13.10 -14.52
CA SER A 201 -23.61 13.04 -15.91
C SER A 201 -24.56 13.72 -16.91
N GLY A 202 -25.88 13.60 -16.72
CA GLY A 202 -26.88 14.26 -17.55
C GLY A 202 -26.77 15.79 -17.55
N LYS A 203 -26.62 16.43 -16.38
CA LYS A 203 -26.50 17.90 -16.28
C LYS A 203 -25.17 18.39 -16.84
N ILE A 204 -24.10 17.65 -16.61
CA ILE A 204 -22.75 17.99 -17.10
C ILE A 204 -22.72 17.86 -18.62
N ARG A 205 -23.33 16.80 -19.19
CA ARG A 205 -23.46 16.63 -20.64
C ARG A 205 -24.11 17.84 -21.30
N THR A 206 -25.22 18.34 -20.77
CA THR A 206 -25.90 19.52 -21.33
C THR A 206 -25.01 20.76 -21.31
N LYS A 207 -24.27 20.99 -20.23
CA LYS A 207 -23.33 22.13 -20.13
C LYS A 207 -22.18 22.02 -21.13
N LEU A 208 -21.60 20.82 -21.28
CA LEU A 208 -20.52 20.59 -22.24
C LEU A 208 -21.00 20.73 -23.70
N ILE A 209 -22.22 20.27 -23.99
CA ILE A 209 -22.85 20.47 -25.29
C ILE A 209 -23.06 21.96 -25.58
N ALA A 210 -23.52 22.75 -24.60
CA ALA A 210 -23.71 24.19 -24.77
C ALA A 210 -22.42 24.94 -25.12
N LEU A 211 -21.25 24.46 -24.65
CA LEU A 211 -19.94 25.05 -24.98
C LEU A 211 -19.45 24.69 -26.39
N THR A 212 -19.84 23.53 -26.90
CA THR A 212 -19.28 22.91 -28.12
C THR A 212 -20.19 23.01 -29.34
N GLN A 213 -21.44 23.44 -29.15
CA GLN A 213 -22.39 23.74 -30.20
C GLN A 213 -22.23 25.15 -30.77
N LEU A 214 -22.76 25.33 -31.97
CA LEU A 214 -22.79 26.59 -32.70
C LEU A 214 -23.51 27.66 -31.87
N LEU A 215 -22.94 28.85 -31.79
CA LEU A 215 -23.62 30.03 -31.24
C LEU A 215 -24.88 30.32 -32.08
N THR A 216 -26.04 29.87 -31.61
CA THR A 216 -27.29 30.42 -32.15
C THR A 216 -27.35 31.88 -31.73
N GLU A 217 -27.21 32.79 -32.68
CA GLU A 217 -27.51 34.21 -32.50
C GLU A 217 -28.95 34.34 -31.99
N ASN A 218 -29.11 34.48 -30.67
CA ASN A 218 -30.27 35.16 -30.13
C ASN A 218 -30.02 36.65 -30.38
N GLY A 219 -30.80 37.24 -31.28
CA GLY A 219 -30.79 38.67 -31.57
C GLY A 219 -31.12 39.57 -30.40
#